data_AF-A0A923QDA3-F1
#
_entry.id   AF-A0A923QDA3-F1
#
_cell.length_a   1.000
_cell.length_b   1.000
_cell.length_c   1.000
_cell.angle_alpha   90.00
_cell.angle_beta   90.00
_cell.angle_gamma   90.00
#
_symmetry.space_group_name_H-M   'P 1'
#
loop_
_entity.id
_entity.type
_entity.pdbx_description
1 polymer ?
#
loop_
_entity_poly.entity_id
_entity_poly.type
_entity_poly.pdbx_seq_one_letter_code
_entity_poly.pdbx_strand_id
1 'polypeptide(L)' 'MSVIFHPLRVRAIEPDTLEAVIVSFDVPAHLREVFGFTQGQYLTLRS' A
#
# COMPACT_ATOMS: atom_id res chain seq x y z
N MET A 1 18.91 -4.79 -9.83
CA MET A 1 17.52 -4.30 -9.86
C MET A 1 17.33 -3.44 -8.62
N SER A 2 17.18 -2.12 -8.75
CA SER A 2 16.99 -1.25 -7.59
C SER A 2 15.53 -1.31 -7.16
N VAL A 3 15.25 -1.69 -5.92
CA VAL A 3 13.90 -1.67 -5.37
C VAL A 3 13.55 -0.22 -5.06
N ILE A 4 12.53 0.31 -5.74
CA ILE A 4 12.04 1.68 -5.51
C ILE A 4 10.95 1.62 -4.44
N PHE A 5 11.07 2.42 -3.39
CA PHE A 5 10.04 2.59 -2.38
C PHE A 5 9.38 3.95 -2.56
N HIS A 6 8.05 3.98 -2.63
CA HIS A 6 7.27 5.21 -2.67
C HIS A 6 6.75 5.55 -1.27
N PRO A 7 7.09 6.73 -0.71
CA PRO A 7 6.51 7.14 0.56
C PRO A 7 5.01 7.43 0.37
N LEU A 8 4.17 6.71 1.10
CA LEU A 8 2.73 6.93 1.14
C LEU A 8 2.30 7.25 2.57
N ARG A 9 1.33 8.16 2.69
CA ARG A 9 0.71 8.47 3.97
C ARG A 9 -0.28 7.35 4.32
N VAL A 10 -0.21 6.84 5.55
CA VAL A 10 -1.26 5.98 6.10
C VAL A 10 -2.51 6.84 6.33
N ARG A 11 -3.58 6.51 5.62
CA ARG A 11 -4.88 7.16 5.72
C ARG A 11 -5.68 6.64 6.91
N ALA A 12 -5.69 5.32 7.07
CA ALA A 12 -6.41 4.63 8.14
C ALA A 12 -5.75 3.29 8.47
N ILE A 13 -5.95 2.84 9.71
CA ILE A 13 -5.63 1.50 10.18
C ILE A 13 -6.87 0.99 10.88
N GLU A 14 -7.42 -0.11 10.38
CA GLU A 14 -8.70 -0.66 10.82
C GLU A 14 -8.49 -2.12 11.26
N PRO A 15 -8.98 -2.53 12.44
CA PRO A 15 -8.97 -3.93 12.82
C PRO A 15 -9.87 -4.76 11.89
N ASP A 16 -9.36 -5.86 11.35
CA ASP A 16 -10.12 -6.79 10.50
C ASP A 16 -10.44 -8.09 11.25
N THR A 17 -9.42 -8.65 11.89
CA THR A 17 -9.56 -9.82 12.76
C THR A 17 -8.73 -9.63 14.04
N LEU A 18 -8.75 -10.62 14.93
CA LEU A 18 -7.93 -10.61 16.14
C LEU A 18 -6.42 -10.52 15.86
N GLU A 19 -5.99 -10.96 14.67
CA GLU A 19 -4.57 -11.06 14.31
C GLU A 19 -4.21 -10.23 13.07
N ALA A 20 -5.18 -9.52 12.47
CA ALA A 20 -4.98 -8.77 11.24
C ALA A 20 -5.63 -7.38 11.27
N VAL A 21 -4.97 -6.44 10.59
CA VAL A 21 -5.46 -5.09 10.37
C VAL A 21 -5.42 -4.76 8.88
N ILE A 22 -6.38 -3.95 8.44
CA ILE A 22 -6.41 -3.32 7.13
C ILE A 22 -5.71 -1.97 7.24
N VAL A 23 -4.69 -1.76 6.40
CA VAL A 23 -3.98 -0.47 6.30
C VAL A 23 -4.33 0.17 4.97
N SER A 24 -4.94 1.36 5.03
CA SER A 24 -5.29 2.16 3.86
C SER A 24 -4.26 3.27 3.65
N PHE A 25 -3.80 3.48 2.42
CA PHE A 25 -2.86 4.54 2.07
C PHE A 25 -3.49 5.60 1.18
N ASP A 26 -3.09 6.86 1.35
CA ASP A 26 -3.39 7.92 0.39
C ASP A 26 -2.48 7.75 -0.83
N VAL A 27 -3.07 7.53 -2.01
CA VAL A 27 -2.34 7.42 -3.29
C VAL A 27 -2.42 8.75 -4.04
N PRO A 28 -1.31 9.52 -4.14
CA PRO A 28 -1.26 10.74 -4.94
C PRO A 28 -1.57 10.47 -6.41
N ALA A 29 -2.09 11.49 -7.11
CA ALA A 29 -2.48 11.35 -8.52
C ALA A 29 -1.34 10.82 -9.41
N HIS A 30 -0.11 11.27 -9.18
CA HIS A 30 1.07 10.85 -9.96
C HIS A 30 1.50 9.40 -9.71
N LEU A 31 0.96 8.70 -8.71
CA LEU A 31 1.25 7.30 -8.42
C LEU A 31 0.09 6.34 -8.73
N ARG A 32 -1.04 6.85 -9.24
CA ARG A 32 -2.21 6.01 -9.52
C ARG A 32 -1.93 4.89 -10.52
N GLU A 33 -1.13 5.18 -11.55
CA GLU A 33 -0.74 4.16 -12.54
C GLU A 33 0.19 3.10 -11.93
N VAL A 34 1.07 3.50 -11.00
CA VAL A 34 2.00 2.59 -10.31
C VAL A 34 1.26 1.61 -9.40
N PHE A 35 0.22 2.08 -8.71
CA PHE A 35 -0.60 1.27 -7.80
C PHE A 35 -1.90 0.75 -8.43
N GLY A 36 -1.98 0.74 -9.77
CA GLY A 36 -3.07 0.11 -10.50
C GLY A 36 -3.04 -1.41 -10.31
N PHE A 37 -3.86 -1.92 -9.39
CA PHE A 37 -3.86 -3.34 -9.02
C PHE A 37 -4.35 -4.26 -10.14
N THR A 38 -3.64 -5.38 -10.32
CA THR A 38 -4.01 -6.53 -11.13
C THR A 38 -3.82 -7.82 -10.33
N GLN A 39 -4.53 -8.89 -10.71
CA GLN A 39 -4.54 -10.15 -9.96
C GLN A 39 -3.12 -10.72 -9.79
N GLY A 40 -2.81 -11.19 -8.58
CA GLY A 40 -1.53 -11.81 -8.26
C GLY A 40 -0.44 -10.83 -7.83
N GLN A 41 -0.70 -9.52 -7.83
CA GLN A 41 0.20 -8.52 -7.28
C GLN A 41 0.12 -8.46 -5.75
N TYR A 42 1.22 -8.03 -5.13
CA TYR A 42 1.30 -7.74 -3.70
C TYR A 42 2.21 -6.53 -3.49
N LEU A 43 2.09 -5.91 -2.32
CA LEU A 43 2.94 -4.79 -1.92
C LEU A 43 3.99 -5.25 -0.92
N THR A 44 5.18 -4.67 -1.02
CA THR A 44 6.20 -4.78 0.02
C THR A 44 6.22 -3.49 0.81
N LEU A 45 6.00 -3.60 2.12
CA LEU A 45 6.04 -2.45 3.03
C LEU A 45 7.39 -2.42 3.76
N ARG A 46 7.87 -1.21 4.02
CA ARG A 46 9.07 -0.96 4.81
C ARG A 46 8.81 0.21 5.76
N SER A 47 9.21 0.05 7.03
CA SER A 47 9.25 1.10 8.04
C SER A 47 10.57 1.85 8.06
#